data_AF-A0AAU9RKD6-F1
#
_entry.id   AF-A0AAU9RKD6-F1
#
_cell.length_a   1.000
_cell.length_b   1.000
_cell.length_c   1.000
_cell.angle_alpha   90.00
_cell.angle_beta   90.00
_cell.angle_gamma   90.00
#
_symmetry.space_group_name_H-M   'P 1'
#
loop_
_entity.id
_entity.type
_entity.pdbx_description
1 polymer ?
#
loop_
_entity_poly.entity_id
_entity_poly.type
_entity_poly.pdbx_seq_one_letter_code
_entity_poly.pdbx_strand_id
1 'polypeptide(L)' 'MHFVEFDSTFRPIFQVERGEFEWLGLVAYTRILKRKQSRHKKLLSLLKAKLIAHEAKTTSSAMKYAVDDSHSSVFWKIRY' A
#
# COMPACT_ATOMS: atom_id res chain seq x y z
N MET A 1 -16.88 -28.62 13.35
CA MET A 1 -15.60 -28.10 12.80
C MET A 1 -15.84 -27.84 11.32
N HIS A 2 -16.04 -26.58 10.92
CA HIS A 2 -16.22 -26.25 9.50
C HIS A 2 -14.86 -25.89 8.92
N PHE A 3 -14.32 -26.75 8.06
CA PHE A 3 -13.17 -26.42 7.24
C PHE A 3 -13.70 -25.76 5.97
N VAL A 4 -13.27 -24.51 5.75
CA VAL A 4 -13.36 -23.88 4.43
C VAL A 4 -12.09 -24.29 3.70
N GLU A 5 -12.20 -25.28 2.82
CA GLU A 5 -11.17 -25.50 1.80
C GLU A 5 -11.19 -24.27 0.88
N PHE A 6 -10.27 -23.33 1.12
CA PHE A 6 -9.94 -22.34 0.11
C PHE A 6 -9.23 -23.09 -1.01
N ASP A 7 -9.98 -23.43 -2.03
CA ASP A 7 -9.42 -23.96 -3.27
C ASP A 7 -8.28 -23.03 -3.71
N SER A 8 -7.07 -23.58 -3.78
CA SER A 8 -5.81 -22.86 -4.06
C SER A 8 -5.77 -22.17 -5.44
N THR A 9 -6.86 -22.34 -6.20
CA THR A 9 -7.14 -21.76 -7.51
C THR A 9 -7.84 -20.41 -7.44
N PHE A 10 -8.39 -19.99 -6.29
CA PHE A 10 -8.99 -18.65 -6.17
C PHE A 10 -7.90 -17.57 -6.11
N ARG A 11 -7.58 -17.01 -7.28
CA ARG A 11 -6.69 -15.86 -7.45
C ARG A 11 -7.52 -14.65 -7.86
N PRO A 12 -8.16 -13.94 -6.90
CA PRO A 12 -8.96 -12.78 -7.24
C PRO A 12 -8.08 -11.74 -7.93
N ILE A 13 -8.39 -11.45 -9.18
CA ILE A 13 -7.75 -10.37 -9.94
C ILE A 13 -8.49 -9.09 -9.58
N PHE A 14 -7.88 -8.30 -8.71
CA PHE A 14 -8.42 -7.01 -8.36
C PHE A 14 -8.12 -6.03 -9.50
N GLN A 15 -9.15 -5.57 -10.20
CA GLN A 15 -9.01 -4.51 -11.18
C GLN A 15 -8.83 -3.19 -10.42
N VAL A 16 -7.67 -2.58 -10.60
CA VAL A 16 -7.27 -1.34 -9.94
C VAL A 16 -7.06 -0.30 -11.04
N GLU A 17 -7.68 0.87 -10.91
CA GLU A 17 -7.43 1.93 -11.86
C GLU A 17 -5.96 2.39 -11.79
N ARG A 18 -5.43 2.96 -12.87
CA ARG A 18 -4.03 3.40 -12.92
C ARG A 18 -3.67 4.34 -11.76
N GLY A 19 -4.57 5.26 -11.41
CA GLY A 19 -4.36 6.18 -10.29
C GLY A 19 -4.34 5.47 -8.95
N GLU A 20 -5.25 4.52 -8.72
CA GLU A 20 -5.27 3.72 -7.50
C GLU A 20 -3.99 2.86 -7.38
N PHE A 21 -3.53 2.25 -8.48
CA PHE A 21 -2.29 1.48 -8.49
C PHE A 21 -1.07 2.36 -8.17
N GLU A 22 -1.00 3.56 -8.76
CA GLU A 22 0.06 4.52 -8.50
C GLU A 22 0.02 4.99 -7.03
N TRP A 23 -1.17 5.23 -6.47
CA TRP A 23 -1.33 5.59 -5.06
C TRP A 23 -0.83 4.48 -4.12
N LEU A 24 -1.19 3.21 -4.38
CA LEU A 24 -0.70 2.07 -3.59
C LEU A 24 0.84 2.00 -3.59
N GLY A 25 1.45 2.18 -4.75
CA GLY A 25 2.90 2.24 -4.88
C GLY A 25 3.50 3.38 -4.04
N LEU A 26 2.96 4.60 -4.17
CA LEU A 26 3.43 5.76 -3.42
C LEU A 26 3.33 5.58 -1.90
N VAL A 27 2.22 4.99 -1.41
CA VAL A 27 2.04 4.67 0.02
C VAL A 27 3.11 3.67 0.47
N ALA A 28 3.28 2.57 -0.27
CA ALA A 28 4.26 1.53 0.08
C ALA A 28 5.69 2.07 0.14
N TYR A 29 6.13 2.81 -0.88
CA TYR A 29 7.46 3.42 -0.92
C TYR A 29 7.67 4.43 0.21
N THR A 30 6.70 5.31 0.44
CA THR A 30 6.77 6.31 1.51
C THR A 30 6.94 5.63 2.86
N ARG A 31 6.18 4.56 3.12
CA ARG A 31 6.22 3.80 4.37
C ARG A 31 7.56 3.13 4.62
N ILE A 32 8.12 2.47 3.60
CA ILE A 32 9.45 1.83 3.68
C ILE A 32 10.54 2.87 3.90
N LEU A 33 10.55 3.93 3.08
CA LEU A 33 11.59 4.95 3.13
C LEU A 33 11.54 5.78 4.41
N LYS A 34 10.37 5.90 5.06
CA LYS A 34 10.24 6.54 6.37
C LYS A 34 11.09 5.82 7.44
N ARG A 35 11.22 4.49 7.36
CA ARG A 35 12.11 3.71 8.26
C ARG A 35 13.60 3.98 8.01
N LYS A 36 13.95 4.55 6.84
CA LYS A 36 15.32 4.92 6.43
C LYS A 36 15.44 6.42 6.15
N GLN A 37 14.66 7.25 6.86
CA GLN A 37 14.49 8.67 6.56
C GLN A 37 15.81 9.47 6.56
N SER A 38 16.78 9.12 7.41
CA SER A 38 18.09 9.81 7.45
C SER A 38 18.81 9.78 6.11
N ARG A 39 18.68 8.69 5.34
CA ARG A 39 19.31 8.51 4.03
C ARG A 39 18.46 9.05 2.87
N HIS A 40 17.14 9.12 3.05
CA HIS A 40 16.20 9.38 1.95
C HIS A 40 15.30 10.62 2.14
N LYS A 41 15.70 11.58 2.99
CA LYS A 41 14.87 12.75 3.35
C LYS A 41 14.31 13.51 2.14
N LYS A 42 15.13 13.80 1.12
CA LYS A 42 14.71 14.54 -0.08
C LYS A 42 13.67 13.76 -0.90
N LEU A 43 13.92 12.48 -1.13
CA LEU A 43 12.99 11.59 -1.85
C LEU A 43 11.67 11.44 -1.08
N LEU A 44 11.74 11.29 0.24
CA LEU A 44 10.56 11.18 1.10
C LEU A 44 9.66 12.41 1.00
N SER A 45 10.25 13.62 0.94
CA SER A 45 9.48 14.86 0.75
C SER A 45 8.76 14.90 -0.61
N LEU A 46 9.44 14.48 -1.69
CA LEU A 46 8.84 14.42 -3.03
C LEU A 46 7.68 13.43 -3.10
N LEU A 47 7.86 12.23 -2.52
CA LEU A 47 6.82 11.21 -2.48
C LEU A 47 5.59 11.66 -1.68
N LYS A 48 5.80 12.32 -0.53
CA LYS A 48 4.69 12.90 0.26
C LYS A 48 3.94 13.98 -0.51
N ALA A 49 4.65 14.90 -1.18
CA ALA A 49 4.01 15.94 -1.99
C ALA A 49 3.16 15.33 -3.11
N LYS A 50 3.69 14.31 -3.78
CA LYS A 50 2.96 13.58 -4.83
C LYS A 50 1.75 12.83 -4.27
N LEU A 51 1.86 12.24 -3.08
CA LEU A 51 0.76 11.54 -2.42
C LEU A 51 -0.39 12.50 -2.07
N ILE A 52 -0.08 13.67 -1.52
CA ILE A 52 -1.09 14.70 -1.19
C ILE A 52 -1.83 15.16 -2.45
N ALA A 53 -1.10 15.37 -3.55
CA ALA A 53 -1.72 15.73 -4.83
C ALA A 53 -2.65 14.63 -5.38
N HIS A 54 -2.41 13.37 -5.00
CA HIS A 54 -3.17 12.20 -5.44
C HIS A 54 -4.37 11.88 -4.54
N GLU A 55 -4.25 12.11 -3.23
CA GLU A 55 -5.30 11.85 -2.22
C GLU A 55 -6.52 12.77 -2.41
N ALA A 56 -6.32 13.95 -3.00
CA ALA A 56 -7.40 14.88 -3.35
C ALA A 56 -8.38 14.36 -4.43
N LYS A 57 -8.08 13.23 -5.11
CA LYS A 57 -8.89 12.71 -6.22
C LYS A 57 -9.41 11.29 -6.05
N THR A 58 -8.76 10.41 -5.25
CA THR A 58 -8.87 8.96 -5.56
C THR A 58 -8.65 8.01 -4.37
N THR A 59 -9.19 8.26 -3.17
CA THR A 59 -9.10 7.28 -2.09
C THR A 59 -10.46 6.68 -1.72
N SER A 60 -10.75 5.50 -2.29
CA SER A 60 -11.89 4.67 -1.90
C SER A 60 -11.67 3.99 -0.54
N SER A 61 -12.76 3.52 0.08
CA SER A 61 -12.69 2.75 1.34
C SER A 61 -11.86 1.47 1.20
N ALA A 62 -11.92 0.81 0.04
CA ALA A 62 -11.12 -0.38 -0.26
C ALA A 62 -9.61 -0.08 -0.27
N MET A 63 -9.20 1.07 -0.82
CA MET A 63 -7.79 1.49 -0.80
C MET A 63 -7.27 1.71 0.61
N LYS A 64 -8.06 2.37 1.46
CA LYS A 64 -7.73 2.60 2.87
C LYS A 64 -7.59 1.28 3.62
N TYR A 65 -8.50 0.34 3.37
CA TYR A 65 -8.45 -1.00 3.94
C TYR A 65 -7.17 -1.76 3.55
N ALA A 66 -6.75 -1.70 2.29
CA ALA A 66 -5.58 -2.41 1.78
C ALA A 66 -4.25 -1.97 2.40
N VAL A 67 -4.15 -0.70 2.83
CA VAL A 67 -2.92 -0.13 3.41
C VAL A 67 -2.91 -0.13 4.93
N ASP A 68 -4.01 -0.55 5.56
CA ASP A 68 -4.14 -0.59 7.01
C ASP A 68 -3.17 -1.60 7.64
N ASP A 69 -2.59 -1.22 8.77
CA ASP A 69 -1.54 -1.97 9.46
C ASP A 69 -2.02 -3.31 10.02
N SER A 70 -3.30 -3.40 10.38
CA SER A 70 -3.93 -4.61 10.90
C SER A 70 -4.24 -5.63 9.80
N HIS A 71 -4.33 -5.17 8.55
CA HIS A 71 -4.70 -5.99 7.39
C HIS A 71 -3.52 -6.27 6.44
N SER A 72 -2.42 -5.51 6.54
CA SER A 72 -1.25 -5.66 5.67
C SER A 72 -0.03 -6.23 6.38
N SER A 73 -0.01 -7.56 6.54
CA SER A 73 1.09 -8.31 7.18
C SER A 73 2.44 -8.20 6.44
N VAL A 74 2.44 -7.81 5.16
CA VAL A 74 3.65 -7.67 4.33
C VAL A 74 4.60 -6.61 4.90
N PHE A 75 4.10 -5.49 5.41
CA PHE A 75 4.95 -4.42 5.96
C PHE A 75 5.66 -4.80 7.26
N TRP A 76 5.16 -5.81 7.97
CA TRP A 76 5.75 -6.37 9.18
C TRP A 76 6.87 -7.37 8.86
N LYS A 77 6.78 -8.06 7.71
CA LYS A 77 7.72 -9.11 7.30
C LYS A 77 8.96 -8.61 6.55
N ILE A 78 8.99 -7.34 6.14
CA ILE A 78 10.19 -6.76 5.53
C ILE A 78 11.24 -6.54 6.63
N ARG A 79 12.16 -7.49 6.77
CA ARG A 79 13.36 -7.39 7.61
C ARG A 79 14.44 -6.60 6.86
N TYR A 80 15.18 -5.76 7.58
CA TYR A 80 16.26 -4.92 7.04
C TYR A 80 17.57 -5.22 7.75
#